data_AF-A0A1D7QN01-F1
#
_entry.id   AF-A0A1D7QN01-F1
#
_cell.length_a   1.000
_cell.length_b   1.000
_cell.length_c   1.000
_cell.angle_alpha   90.00
_cell.angle_beta   90.00
_cell.angle_gamma   90.00
#
_symmetry.space_group_name_H-M   'P 1'
#
loop_
_entity.id
_entity.type
_entity.pdbx_description
1 polymer ?
#
loop_
_entity_poly.entity_id
_entity_poly.type
_entity_poly.pdbx_seq_one_letter_code
_entity_poly.pdbx_strand_id
1 'polypeptide(L)'
;MSGGEKRYFSKFSKSFNVTGEQPMFLQLFQYLENAESELPKIFFESSPQALTTTKRRLYQNILKSLRSMNEDKSIDISIGNQLADIEILYHLNLPEQGAFIINNTRRLAASHERFGLLLQVLEWEKRLNIVLDKPTRSAEEILAEEQKVLQQFRQVMDLENIYGKAKTLKKQYGYVKGKMKKNLERETIAAPAMVRLTDCLSEKARYYYYFIYALHSWMVFDHDQAYRYSKHLLSTAAEVILPDDYIEGILEHITSCVCMGFFEEALNGLEISSAYMEIHKLDQSPAFVVRMFAYNSVYRLIIYNYMGSRSKLRNVIKETESKLIHYEKLLSFEIRQVILGNLMNAYVGIGNLHKADEIWNSMFNKQAKTIRRDIYADLYLFRLFSLLQARNYSLLQPATLAASRYYHKFKDAPSLFEFEMPIVNLFTKQIRLDKPEAIEELLSQIKVLIDQYNVRLKGKATFQEHYTRYLIWIDSLINNSPYNEVAAKWYKSSMV
;
A
#
# COMPACT_ATOMS: atom_id res chain seq x y z
N MET A 1 18.41 16.06 -3.25
CA MET A 1 18.99 15.72 -4.57
C MET A 1 20.01 14.61 -4.39
N SER A 2 19.98 13.59 -5.25
CA SER A 2 21.01 12.55 -5.33
C SER A 2 22.36 13.11 -5.81
N GLY A 3 23.47 12.38 -5.64
CA GLY A 3 24.78 12.82 -6.13
C GLY A 3 24.81 13.03 -7.65
N GLY A 4 24.08 12.20 -8.41
CA GLY A 4 23.93 12.35 -9.86
C GLY A 4 23.18 13.62 -10.25
N GLU A 5 22.08 13.94 -9.55
CA GLU A 5 21.31 15.18 -9.77
C GLU A 5 22.14 16.43 -9.47
N LYS A 6 22.93 16.42 -8.39
CA LYS A 6 23.82 17.55 -8.06
C LYS A 6 24.85 17.77 -9.16
N ARG A 7 25.50 16.70 -9.63
CA ARG A 7 26.48 16.77 -10.73
C ARG A 7 25.84 17.28 -12.02
N TYR A 8 24.64 16.82 -12.34
CA TYR A 8 23.92 17.28 -13.52
C TYR A 8 23.57 18.78 -13.40
N PHE A 9 23.05 19.23 -12.25
CA PHE A 9 22.76 20.64 -12.00
C PHE A 9 24.02 21.52 -12.15
N SER A 10 25.15 21.10 -11.58
CA SER A 10 26.42 21.82 -11.72
C SER A 10 26.94 21.90 -13.16
N LYS A 11 26.59 20.94 -14.03
CA LYS A 11 26.87 21.01 -15.47
C LYS A 11 25.88 21.91 -16.18
N PHE A 12 24.58 21.75 -15.90
CA PHE A 12 23.49 22.57 -16.42
C PHE A 12 23.71 24.05 -16.09
N SER A 13 24.25 24.36 -14.91
CA SER A 13 24.46 25.74 -14.49
C SER A 13 25.62 26.44 -15.19
N LYS A 14 26.55 25.69 -15.82
CA LYS A 14 27.70 26.27 -16.54
C LYS A 14 27.25 27.11 -17.73
N SER A 15 26.12 26.81 -18.36
CA SER A 15 25.57 27.61 -19.46
C SER A 15 25.08 29.00 -19.01
N PHE A 16 24.88 29.22 -17.70
CA PHE A 16 24.51 30.54 -17.17
C PHE A 16 25.71 31.42 -16.78
N ASN A 17 26.93 30.89 -16.81
CA ASN A 17 28.16 31.63 -16.48
C ASN A 17 28.75 32.29 -17.73
N VAL A 18 28.02 33.22 -18.34
CA VAL A 18 28.43 33.89 -19.60
C VAL A 18 29.43 35.03 -19.34
N THR A 19 29.41 35.64 -18.15
CA THR A 19 30.16 36.88 -17.83
C THR A 19 31.40 36.68 -16.94
N GLY A 20 31.84 35.44 -16.71
CA GLY A 20 33.01 35.12 -15.86
C GLY A 20 32.76 35.21 -14.35
N GLU A 21 31.77 35.98 -13.90
CA GLU A 21 31.32 36.02 -12.50
C GLU A 21 30.29 34.93 -12.20
N GLN A 22 30.46 34.20 -11.10
CA GLN A 22 29.50 33.17 -10.68
C GLN A 22 28.21 33.82 -10.14
N PRO A 23 27.03 33.47 -10.67
CA PRO A 23 25.75 33.96 -10.17
C PRO A 23 25.56 33.62 -8.69
N MET A 24 24.97 34.56 -7.94
CA MET A 24 24.69 34.43 -6.50
C MET A 24 23.89 33.17 -6.13
N PHE A 25 23.03 32.66 -7.02
CA PHE A 25 22.30 31.42 -6.81
C PHE A 25 23.19 30.17 -6.88
N LEU A 26 24.25 30.20 -7.70
CA LEU A 26 25.20 29.11 -7.85
C LEU A 26 26.15 29.05 -6.66
N GLN A 27 26.58 30.22 -6.17
CA GLN A 27 27.31 30.34 -4.91
C GLN A 27 26.49 29.77 -3.74
N LEU A 28 25.19 30.08 -3.69
CA LEU A 28 24.28 29.53 -2.67
C LEU A 28 24.15 27.99 -2.79
N PHE A 29 24.12 27.45 -4.00
CA PHE A 29 24.07 26.00 -4.21
C PHE A 29 25.33 25.30 -3.68
N GLN A 30 26.52 25.79 -4.05
CA GLN A 30 27.79 25.24 -3.58
C GLN A 30 27.92 25.32 -2.06
N TYR A 31 27.49 26.44 -1.48
CA TYR A 31 27.44 26.61 -0.04
C TYR A 31 26.54 25.57 0.65
N LEU A 32 25.31 25.36 0.13
CA LEU A 32 24.40 24.34 0.65
C LEU A 32 24.93 22.91 0.47
N GLU A 33 25.81 22.68 -0.52
CA GLU A 33 26.46 21.39 -0.74
C GLU A 33 27.56 21.10 0.28
N ASN A 34 28.29 22.13 0.71
CA ASN A 34 29.42 22.03 1.64
C ASN A 34 29.02 21.98 3.13
N ALA A 35 27.72 22.14 3.46
CA ALA A 35 27.17 22.03 4.81
C ALA A 35 27.85 22.90 5.90
N GLU A 36 28.41 24.05 5.52
CA GLU A 36 28.92 25.04 6.48
C GLU A 36 27.75 25.66 7.27
N SER A 37 27.98 26.02 8.54
CA SER A 37 26.92 26.46 9.46
C SER A 37 26.57 27.95 9.37
N GLU A 38 27.43 28.78 8.76
CA GLU A 38 27.24 30.23 8.67
C GLU A 38 27.23 30.71 7.22
N LEU A 39 26.15 31.37 6.81
CA LEU A 39 26.01 31.91 5.45
C LEU A 39 27.15 32.90 5.19
N PRO A 40 27.82 32.88 4.01
CA PRO A 40 28.87 33.84 3.71
C PRO A 40 28.36 35.28 3.86
N LYS A 41 29.20 36.20 4.37
CA LYS A 41 28.85 37.61 4.60
C LYS A 41 28.20 38.29 3.38
N ILE A 42 28.54 37.85 2.17
CA ILE A 42 27.97 38.31 0.90
C ILE A 42 26.43 38.18 0.84
N PHE A 43 25.85 37.20 1.54
CA PHE A 43 24.40 36.99 1.62
C PHE A 43 23.71 37.82 2.71
N PHE A 44 24.47 38.41 3.63
CA PHE A 44 24.00 39.32 4.68
C PHE A 44 24.16 40.80 4.30
N GLU A 45 25.18 41.13 3.51
CA GLU A 45 25.36 42.46 2.88
C GLU A 45 24.29 42.73 1.82
N SER A 46 23.78 41.66 1.21
CA SER A 46 22.60 41.67 0.35
C SER A 46 21.33 41.73 1.20
N SER A 47 20.40 42.65 0.95
CA SER A 47 19.16 42.77 1.72
C SER A 47 18.39 41.43 1.85
N PRO A 48 17.56 41.22 2.89
CA PRO A 48 16.74 40.00 3.04
C PRO A 48 15.91 39.63 1.79
N GLN A 49 15.56 40.64 0.98
CA GLN A 49 14.83 40.49 -0.28
C GLN A 49 15.71 39.88 -1.39
N ALA A 50 17.00 40.21 -1.43
CA ALA A 50 17.97 39.63 -2.35
C ALA A 50 18.23 38.14 -2.04
N LEU A 51 18.33 37.76 -0.76
CA LEU A 51 18.44 36.36 -0.36
C LEU A 51 17.19 35.55 -0.73
N THR A 52 16.00 36.10 -0.50
CA THR A 52 14.72 35.47 -0.89
C THR A 52 14.65 35.27 -2.41
N THR A 53 15.04 36.28 -3.17
CA THR A 53 15.09 36.22 -4.65
C THR A 53 16.10 35.17 -5.13
N THR A 54 17.25 35.08 -4.47
CA THR A 54 18.30 34.10 -4.78
C THR A 54 17.84 32.68 -4.50
N LYS A 55 17.19 32.44 -3.35
CA LYS A 55 16.56 31.14 -3.03
C LYS A 55 15.52 30.73 -4.08
N ARG A 56 14.66 31.66 -4.48
CA ARG A 56 13.65 31.43 -5.53
C ARG A 56 14.31 31.07 -6.87
N ARG A 57 15.34 31.82 -7.29
CA ARG A 57 16.09 31.55 -8.52
C ARG A 57 16.80 30.21 -8.49
N LEU A 58 17.45 29.88 -7.36
CA LEU A 58 18.09 28.59 -7.16
C LEU A 58 17.07 27.46 -7.30
N TYR A 59 15.94 27.54 -6.59
CA TYR A 59 14.88 26.56 -6.68
C TYR A 59 14.34 26.39 -8.10
N GLN A 60 14.04 27.49 -8.80
CA GLN A 60 13.59 27.46 -10.19
C GLN A 60 14.61 26.81 -11.13
N ASN A 61 15.90 27.11 -10.98
CA ASN A 61 16.95 26.53 -11.81
C ASN A 61 17.16 25.04 -11.50
N ILE A 62 17.05 24.64 -10.23
CA ILE A 62 17.07 23.22 -9.84
C ILE A 62 15.89 22.50 -10.51
N LEU A 63 14.68 23.05 -10.44
CA LEU A 63 13.51 22.44 -11.10
C LEU A 63 13.68 22.34 -12.61
N LYS A 64 14.22 23.37 -13.28
CA LYS A 64 14.51 23.33 -14.72
C LYS A 64 15.51 22.24 -15.06
N SER A 65 16.59 22.15 -14.29
CA SER A 65 17.61 21.13 -14.46
C SER A 65 17.06 19.72 -14.22
N LEU A 66 16.24 19.53 -13.19
CA LEU A 66 15.59 18.25 -12.92
C LEU A 66 14.60 17.88 -14.03
N ARG A 67 13.83 18.84 -14.55
CA ARG A 67 12.94 18.59 -15.69
C ARG A 67 13.74 18.08 -16.88
N SER A 68 14.83 18.78 -17.23
CA SER A 68 15.69 18.39 -18.36
C SER A 68 16.34 17.02 -18.17
N MET A 69 16.73 16.68 -16.94
CA MET A 69 17.30 15.36 -16.63
C MET A 69 16.26 14.21 -16.68
N ASN A 70 14.96 14.53 -16.60
CA ASN A 70 13.88 13.55 -16.50
C ASN A 70 12.93 13.59 -17.72
N GLU A 71 13.30 14.23 -18.83
CA GLU A 71 12.45 14.40 -20.01
C GLU A 71 11.89 13.06 -20.55
N ASP A 72 12.73 12.02 -20.57
CA ASP A 72 12.36 10.70 -21.10
C ASP A 72 11.84 9.72 -20.02
N LYS A 73 11.77 10.14 -18.75
CA LYS A 73 11.44 9.21 -17.65
C LYS A 73 9.96 9.01 -17.42
N SER A 74 9.13 9.91 -17.92
CA SER A 74 7.68 9.85 -17.76
C SER A 74 7.01 10.14 -19.08
N ILE A 75 6.07 9.28 -19.45
CA ILE A 75 5.23 9.47 -20.62
C ILE A 75 4.47 10.81 -20.57
N ASP A 76 4.06 11.24 -19.38
CA ASP A 76 3.35 12.51 -19.18
C ASP A 76 4.28 13.70 -19.42
N ILE A 77 5.55 13.60 -19.00
CA ILE A 77 6.57 14.63 -19.27
C ILE A 77 6.87 14.68 -20.77
N SER A 78 7.05 13.52 -21.41
CA SER A 78 7.32 13.43 -22.84
C SER A 78 6.19 14.05 -23.68
N ILE A 79 4.93 13.69 -23.39
CA ILE A 79 3.76 14.28 -24.06
C ILE A 79 3.64 15.78 -23.74
N GLY A 80 3.85 16.18 -22.49
CA GLY A 80 3.82 17.58 -22.08
C GLY A 80 4.88 18.45 -22.78
N ASN A 81 6.08 17.92 -22.98
CA ASN A 81 7.14 18.59 -23.74
C ASN A 81 6.75 18.71 -25.23
N GLN A 82 6.23 17.64 -25.84
CA GLN A 82 5.76 17.70 -27.22
C GLN A 82 4.62 18.71 -27.42
N LEU A 83 3.71 18.84 -26.45
CA LEU A 83 2.68 19.90 -26.45
C LEU A 83 3.29 21.31 -26.40
N ALA A 84 4.32 21.51 -25.57
CA ALA A 84 5.04 22.78 -25.52
C ALA A 84 5.77 23.08 -26.85
N ASP A 85 6.38 22.07 -27.48
CA ASP A 85 7.01 22.22 -28.79
C ASP A 85 5.99 22.60 -29.87
N ILE A 86 4.80 21.98 -29.86
CA ILE A 86 3.69 22.32 -30.77
C ILE A 86 3.27 23.79 -30.59
N GLU A 87 3.11 24.26 -29.35
CA GLU A 87 2.77 25.64 -29.05
C GLU A 87 3.85 26.62 -29.56
N ILE A 88 5.13 26.32 -29.31
CA ILE A 88 6.26 27.14 -29.77
C ILE A 88 6.28 27.21 -31.30
N LEU A 89 6.14 26.08 -31.99
CA LEU A 89 6.14 26.01 -33.45
C LEU A 89 4.96 26.77 -34.04
N TYR A 90 3.77 26.69 -33.43
CA TYR A 90 2.62 27.48 -33.81
C TYR A 90 2.92 28.98 -33.74
N HIS A 91 3.51 29.45 -32.64
CA HIS A 91 3.87 30.87 -32.47
C HIS A 91 4.99 31.35 -33.40
N LEU A 92 5.84 30.43 -33.87
CA LEU A 92 6.88 30.71 -34.86
C LEU A 92 6.37 30.64 -36.30
N ASN A 93 5.05 30.47 -36.52
CA ASN A 93 4.43 30.25 -37.84
C ASN A 93 5.01 29.02 -38.57
N LEU A 94 5.25 27.95 -37.82
CA LEU A 94 5.71 26.64 -38.33
C LEU A 94 4.64 25.54 -38.10
N PRO A 95 3.41 25.70 -38.63
CA PRO A 95 2.30 24.80 -38.29
C PRO A 95 2.44 23.40 -38.88
N GLU A 96 3.14 23.24 -40.02
CA GLU A 96 3.37 21.91 -40.63
C GLU A 96 4.25 21.02 -39.73
N GLN A 97 5.29 21.62 -39.14
CA GLN A 97 6.16 20.94 -38.18
C GLN A 97 5.41 20.59 -36.90
N GLY A 98 4.55 21.50 -36.42
CA GLY A 98 3.65 21.23 -35.29
C GLY A 98 2.71 20.05 -35.58
N ALA A 99 2.12 20.00 -36.78
CA ALA A 99 1.20 18.94 -37.19
C ALA A 99 1.88 17.56 -37.25
N PHE A 100 3.15 17.51 -37.65
CA PHE A 100 3.95 16.28 -37.61
C PHE A 100 4.10 15.74 -36.19
N ILE A 101 4.38 16.63 -35.22
CA ILE A 101 4.50 16.25 -33.80
C ILE A 101 3.15 15.74 -33.28
N ILE A 102 2.04 16.44 -33.57
CA ILE A 102 0.69 16.05 -33.13
C ILE A 102 0.37 14.58 -33.43
N ASN A 103 0.67 14.10 -34.64
CA ASN A 103 0.31 12.73 -35.00
C ASN A 103 0.99 11.69 -34.10
N ASN A 104 2.28 11.90 -33.77
CA ASN A 104 2.99 11.02 -32.86
C ASN A 104 2.48 11.19 -31.41
N THR A 105 2.32 12.43 -30.95
CA THR A 105 1.85 12.74 -29.59
C THR A 105 0.46 12.17 -29.32
N ARG A 106 -0.46 12.26 -30.29
CA ARG A 106 -1.81 11.72 -30.21
C ARG A 106 -1.79 10.21 -30.06
N ARG A 107 -1.02 9.51 -30.90
CA ARG A 107 -0.88 8.04 -30.83
C ARG A 107 -0.31 7.62 -29.48
N LEU A 108 0.71 8.33 -29.00
CA LEU A 108 1.35 8.09 -27.72
C LEU A 108 0.38 8.31 -26.54
N ALA A 109 -0.32 9.44 -26.52
CA ALA A 109 -1.31 9.73 -25.48
C ALA A 109 -2.47 8.73 -25.48
N ALA A 110 -2.92 8.29 -26.66
CA ALA A 110 -3.97 7.30 -26.82
C ALA A 110 -3.54 5.90 -26.35
N SER A 111 -2.34 5.43 -26.74
CA SER A 111 -1.84 4.09 -26.36
C SER A 111 -1.61 3.95 -24.86
N HIS A 112 -1.26 5.05 -24.19
CA HIS A 112 -1.09 5.10 -22.73
C HIS A 112 -2.34 5.58 -21.98
N GLU A 113 -3.49 5.74 -22.63
CA GLU A 113 -4.74 6.23 -22.03
C GLU A 113 -4.55 7.51 -21.16
N ARG A 114 -3.76 8.46 -21.66
CA ARG A 114 -3.55 9.77 -21.04
C ARG A 114 -4.63 10.74 -21.50
N PHE A 115 -5.88 10.43 -21.15
CA PHE A 115 -7.06 11.12 -21.68
C PHE A 115 -7.01 12.65 -21.53
N GLY A 116 -6.59 13.16 -20.37
CA GLY A 116 -6.46 14.61 -20.16
C GLY A 116 -5.41 15.28 -21.05
N LEU A 117 -4.31 14.59 -21.36
CA LEU A 117 -3.29 15.09 -22.31
C LEU A 117 -3.76 14.91 -23.76
N LEU A 118 -4.44 13.81 -24.06
CA LEU A 118 -5.02 13.56 -25.38
C LEU A 118 -6.03 14.64 -25.76
N LEU A 119 -6.87 15.11 -24.84
CA LEU A 119 -7.77 16.24 -25.09
C LEU A 119 -7.02 17.52 -25.44
N GLN A 120 -5.89 17.81 -24.78
CA GLN A 120 -5.04 18.96 -25.12
C GLN A 120 -4.39 18.80 -26.50
N VAL A 121 -3.97 17.59 -26.87
CA VAL A 121 -3.45 17.30 -28.22
C VAL A 121 -4.52 17.58 -29.28
N LEU A 122 -5.76 17.13 -29.06
CA LEU A 122 -6.88 17.38 -29.97
C LEU A 122 -7.24 18.88 -30.04
N GLU A 123 -7.12 19.61 -28.93
CA GLU A 123 -7.29 21.06 -28.93
C GLU A 123 -6.25 21.77 -29.81
N TRP A 124 -4.98 21.39 -29.67
CA TRP A 124 -3.91 21.93 -30.51
C TRP A 124 -4.08 21.55 -31.98
N GLU A 125 -4.57 20.35 -32.28
CA GLU A 125 -4.85 19.93 -33.66
C GLU A 125 -5.92 20.83 -34.30
N LYS A 126 -7.00 21.14 -33.58
CA LYS A 126 -8.01 22.10 -34.05
C LYS A 126 -7.40 23.48 -34.32
N ARG A 127 -6.49 23.96 -33.46
CA ARG A 127 -5.82 25.26 -33.64
C ARG A 127 -4.89 25.26 -34.85
N LEU A 128 -4.09 24.22 -35.06
CA LEU A 128 -3.22 24.11 -36.23
C LEU A 128 -4.03 24.04 -37.53
N ASN A 129 -5.16 23.31 -37.54
CA ASN A 129 -6.01 23.20 -38.73
C ASN A 129 -6.60 24.53 -39.22
N ILE A 130 -6.65 25.57 -38.37
CA ILE A 130 -7.10 26.91 -38.78
C ILE A 130 -6.04 27.62 -39.64
N VAL A 131 -4.75 27.35 -39.40
CA VAL A 131 -3.62 28.05 -40.04
C VAL A 131 -2.91 27.22 -41.11
N LEU A 132 -3.23 25.93 -41.23
CA LEU A 132 -2.70 25.03 -42.25
C LEU A 132 -3.44 25.19 -43.58
N ASP A 133 -2.70 25.11 -44.70
CA ASP A 133 -3.29 25.08 -46.05
C ASP A 133 -4.19 23.85 -46.27
N LYS A 134 -3.83 22.74 -45.63
CA LYS A 134 -4.61 21.50 -45.61
C LYS A 134 -4.72 20.99 -44.18
N PRO A 135 -5.95 20.83 -43.64
CA PRO A 135 -6.13 20.29 -42.30
C PRO A 135 -5.63 18.86 -42.22
N THR A 136 -5.11 18.45 -41.06
CA THR A 136 -4.65 17.08 -40.81
C THR A 136 -5.80 16.07 -40.92
N ARG A 137 -6.97 16.45 -40.42
CA ARG A 137 -8.20 15.66 -40.28
C ARG A 137 -9.42 16.57 -40.29
N SER A 138 -10.60 16.01 -40.55
CA SER A 138 -11.84 16.80 -40.55
C SER A 138 -12.23 17.25 -39.13
N ALA A 139 -12.98 18.36 -39.02
CA ALA A 139 -13.46 18.84 -37.73
C ALA A 139 -14.39 17.83 -37.05
N GLU A 140 -15.20 17.12 -37.83
CA GLU A 140 -16.11 16.07 -37.38
C GLU A 140 -15.33 14.86 -36.82
N GLU A 141 -14.24 14.46 -37.47
CA GLU A 141 -13.37 13.37 -36.99
C GLU A 141 -12.75 13.71 -35.62
N ILE A 142 -12.24 14.92 -35.48
CA ILE A 142 -11.63 15.38 -34.21
C ILE A 142 -12.70 15.47 -33.11
N LEU A 143 -13.87 16.01 -33.42
CA LEU A 143 -14.98 16.12 -32.47
C LEU A 143 -15.48 14.74 -32.01
N ALA A 144 -15.58 13.77 -32.92
CA ALA A 144 -15.97 12.40 -32.58
C ALA A 144 -14.95 11.72 -31.65
N GLU A 145 -13.64 11.91 -31.90
CA GLU A 145 -12.59 11.41 -31.02
C GLU A 145 -12.63 12.11 -29.65
N GLU A 146 -12.81 13.43 -29.61
CA GLU A 146 -12.93 14.22 -28.38
C GLU A 146 -14.10 13.73 -27.51
N GLN A 147 -15.28 13.49 -28.10
CA GLN A 147 -16.44 12.95 -27.38
C GLN A 147 -16.16 11.55 -26.81
N LYS A 148 -15.51 10.68 -27.58
CA LYS A 148 -15.12 9.34 -27.11
C LYS A 148 -14.16 9.41 -25.93
N VAL A 149 -13.12 10.25 -26.03
CA VAL A 149 -12.11 10.44 -24.99
C VAL A 149 -12.74 11.01 -23.73
N LEU A 150 -13.66 11.96 -23.84
CA LEU A 150 -14.40 12.53 -22.70
C LEU A 150 -15.24 11.47 -21.96
N GLN A 151 -15.89 10.56 -22.70
CA GLN A 151 -16.66 9.47 -22.08
C GLN A 151 -15.74 8.49 -21.33
N GLN A 152 -14.64 8.08 -21.93
CA GLN A 152 -13.62 7.23 -21.29
C GLN A 152 -13.06 7.90 -20.03
N PHE A 153 -12.68 9.18 -20.14
CA PHE A 153 -12.10 9.91 -19.04
C PHE A 153 -13.07 10.06 -17.87
N ARG A 154 -14.35 10.39 -18.15
CA ARG A 154 -15.40 10.46 -17.13
C ARG A 154 -15.55 9.14 -16.38
N GLN A 155 -15.64 8.02 -17.10
CA GLN A 155 -15.78 6.71 -16.48
C GLN A 155 -14.59 6.38 -15.58
N VAL A 156 -13.36 6.69 -16.00
CA VAL A 156 -12.18 6.49 -15.16
C VAL A 156 -12.23 7.36 -13.91
N MET A 157 -12.56 8.65 -14.01
CA MET A 157 -12.67 9.53 -12.84
C MET A 157 -13.73 9.05 -11.84
N ASP A 158 -14.86 8.56 -12.34
CA ASP A 158 -15.92 7.99 -11.50
C ASP A 158 -15.45 6.75 -10.74
N LEU A 159 -14.72 5.85 -11.41
CA LEU A 159 -14.14 4.65 -10.81
C LEU A 159 -13.00 4.98 -9.84
N GLU A 160 -12.13 5.95 -10.17
CA GLU A 160 -11.07 6.44 -9.27
C GLU A 160 -11.65 6.99 -7.96
N ASN A 161 -12.76 7.74 -8.04
CA ASN A 161 -13.46 8.23 -6.86
C ASN A 161 -14.00 7.07 -5.99
N ILE A 162 -14.61 6.06 -6.62
CA ILE A 162 -15.08 4.86 -5.90
C ILE A 162 -13.90 4.11 -5.26
N TYR A 163 -12.80 3.94 -5.98
CA TYR A 163 -11.56 3.34 -5.47
C TYR A 163 -11.02 4.12 -4.26
N GLY A 164 -10.96 5.45 -4.33
CA GLY A 164 -10.52 6.31 -3.23
C GLY A 164 -11.37 6.15 -1.96
N LYS A 165 -12.70 6.03 -2.12
CA LYS A 165 -13.62 5.70 -1.01
C LYS A 165 -13.34 4.31 -0.45
N ALA A 166 -13.17 3.29 -1.30
CA ALA A 166 -12.85 1.93 -0.87
C ALA A 166 -11.54 1.87 -0.06
N LYS A 167 -10.48 2.55 -0.52
CA LYS A 167 -9.18 2.63 0.18
C LYS A 167 -9.33 3.33 1.54
N THR A 168 -10.10 4.41 1.60
CA THR A 168 -10.38 5.13 2.86
C THR A 168 -11.08 4.22 3.87
N LEU A 169 -12.13 3.51 3.44
CA LEU A 169 -12.86 2.58 4.28
C LEU A 169 -11.97 1.39 4.72
N LYS A 170 -11.16 0.81 3.82
CA LYS A 170 -10.20 -0.26 4.15
C LYS A 170 -9.20 0.20 5.22
N LYS A 171 -8.66 1.41 5.09
CA LYS A 171 -7.73 2.00 6.08
C LYS A 171 -8.39 2.18 7.44
N GLN A 172 -9.64 2.66 7.47
CA GLN A 172 -10.35 2.99 8.70
C GLN A 172 -10.86 1.76 9.46
N TYR A 173 -11.41 0.77 8.74
CA TYR A 173 -12.14 -0.34 9.36
C TYR A 173 -11.45 -1.70 9.19
N GLY A 174 -10.58 -1.87 8.18
CA GLY A 174 -10.11 -3.20 7.79
C GLY A 174 -11.29 -4.01 7.25
N TYR A 175 -11.65 -5.07 7.96
CA TYR A 175 -12.84 -5.86 7.64
C TYR A 175 -14.13 -5.19 8.08
N VAL A 176 -15.20 -5.42 7.34
CA VAL A 176 -16.52 -4.86 7.64
C VAL A 176 -17.56 -5.96 7.84
N LYS A 177 -18.41 -5.77 8.85
CA LYS A 177 -19.51 -6.66 9.20
C LYS A 177 -20.79 -5.86 9.42
N GLY A 178 -21.94 -6.54 9.45
CA GLY A 178 -23.24 -5.95 9.78
C GLY A 178 -23.61 -4.73 8.93
N LYS A 179 -24.04 -3.64 9.57
CA LYS A 179 -24.46 -2.39 8.89
C LYS A 179 -23.34 -1.77 8.04
N MET A 180 -22.08 -1.98 8.43
CA MET A 180 -20.95 -1.41 7.71
C MET A 180 -20.67 -2.12 6.38
N LYS A 181 -21.03 -3.39 6.26
CA LYS A 181 -21.01 -4.09 4.97
C LYS A 181 -21.95 -3.43 3.96
N LYS A 182 -23.19 -3.12 4.35
CA LYS A 182 -24.16 -2.42 3.48
C LYS A 182 -23.66 -1.03 3.07
N ASN A 183 -23.00 -0.32 3.98
CA ASN A 183 -22.39 0.97 3.68
C ASN A 183 -21.26 0.82 2.66
N LEU A 184 -20.37 -0.16 2.85
CA LEU A 184 -19.30 -0.46 1.90
C LEU A 184 -19.88 -0.78 0.51
N GLU A 185 -20.87 -1.67 0.42
CA GLU A 185 -21.52 -2.04 -0.85
C GLU A 185 -22.03 -0.80 -1.59
N ARG A 186 -22.79 0.07 -0.90
CA ARG A 186 -23.34 1.31 -1.48
C ARG A 186 -22.26 2.29 -1.95
N GLU A 187 -21.15 2.41 -1.21
CA GLU A 187 -20.05 3.31 -1.59
C GLU A 187 -19.11 2.70 -2.65
N THR A 188 -19.26 1.41 -2.98
CA THR A 188 -18.36 0.68 -3.89
C THR A 188 -19.08 -0.05 -5.01
N ILE A 189 -19.30 -1.35 -4.88
CA ILE A 189 -19.80 -2.21 -5.96
C ILE A 189 -21.25 -1.92 -6.36
N ALA A 190 -22.03 -1.28 -5.48
CA ALA A 190 -23.39 -0.82 -5.73
C ALA A 190 -23.48 0.71 -5.85
N ALA A 191 -22.34 1.40 -6.00
CA ALA A 191 -22.34 2.83 -6.27
C ALA A 191 -22.98 3.11 -7.63
N PRO A 192 -23.75 4.21 -7.81
CA PRO A 192 -24.43 4.51 -9.07
C PRO A 192 -23.50 4.61 -10.29
N ALA A 193 -22.25 5.04 -10.07
CA ALA A 193 -21.26 5.18 -11.13
C ALA A 193 -20.42 3.91 -11.36
N MET A 194 -20.69 2.83 -10.62
CA MET A 194 -20.04 1.54 -10.83
C MET A 194 -20.60 0.89 -12.09
N VAL A 195 -19.73 0.59 -13.05
CA VAL A 195 -20.10 -0.03 -14.34
C VAL A 195 -19.95 -1.55 -14.29
N ARG A 196 -20.58 -2.26 -15.24
CA ARG A 196 -20.29 -3.67 -15.48
C ARG A 196 -18.96 -3.81 -16.20
N LEU A 197 -18.29 -4.94 -16.02
CA LEU A 197 -17.01 -5.21 -16.68
C LEU A 197 -17.09 -5.09 -18.22
N THR A 198 -18.20 -5.53 -18.82
CA THR A 198 -18.46 -5.43 -20.27
C THR A 198 -18.61 -4.00 -20.77
N ASP A 199 -18.93 -3.08 -19.87
CA ASP A 199 -19.23 -1.69 -20.18
C ASP A 199 -18.02 -0.77 -19.89
N CYS A 200 -16.88 -1.35 -19.46
CA CYS A 200 -15.63 -0.62 -19.30
C CYS A 200 -15.09 -0.17 -20.66
N LEU A 201 -14.93 1.14 -20.83
CA LEU A 201 -14.57 1.79 -22.09
C LEU A 201 -13.06 1.86 -22.32
N SER A 202 -12.24 1.46 -21.36
CA SER A 202 -10.77 1.50 -21.44
C SER A 202 -10.10 0.47 -20.52
N GLU A 203 -8.82 0.18 -20.73
CA GLU A 203 -8.04 -0.71 -19.86
C GLU A 203 -7.88 -0.13 -18.44
N LYS A 204 -7.68 1.19 -18.31
CA LYS A 204 -7.64 1.87 -17.02
C LYS A 204 -8.97 1.76 -16.26
N ALA A 205 -10.10 1.85 -16.96
CA ALA A 205 -11.41 1.60 -16.35
C ALA A 205 -11.54 0.15 -15.85
N ARG A 206 -11.10 -0.85 -16.64
CA ARG A 206 -11.08 -2.25 -16.19
C ARG A 206 -10.16 -2.48 -15.00
N TYR A 207 -9.01 -1.82 -14.96
CA TYR A 207 -8.08 -1.88 -13.83
C TYR A 207 -8.76 -1.42 -12.54
N TYR A 208 -9.35 -0.22 -12.52
CA TYR A 208 -10.06 0.27 -11.33
C TYR A 208 -11.28 -0.58 -10.99
N TYR A 209 -12.02 -1.09 -11.99
CA TYR A 209 -13.09 -2.06 -11.76
C TYR A 209 -12.58 -3.25 -10.93
N TYR A 210 -11.52 -3.92 -11.40
CA TYR A 210 -10.95 -5.07 -10.70
C TYR A 210 -10.42 -4.70 -9.32
N PHE A 211 -9.81 -3.52 -9.18
CA PHE A 211 -9.26 -3.09 -7.91
C PHE A 211 -10.36 -2.83 -6.88
N ILE A 212 -11.44 -2.15 -7.26
CA ILE A 212 -12.60 -1.92 -6.39
C ILE A 212 -13.20 -3.24 -5.93
N TYR A 213 -13.39 -4.20 -6.85
CA TYR A 213 -13.92 -5.51 -6.52
C TYR A 213 -12.98 -6.34 -5.63
N ALA A 214 -11.66 -6.27 -5.86
CA ALA A 214 -10.68 -6.92 -5.00
C ALA A 214 -10.73 -6.37 -3.57
N LEU A 215 -10.71 -5.05 -3.41
CA LEU A 215 -10.81 -4.37 -2.12
C LEU A 215 -12.12 -4.69 -1.41
N HIS A 216 -13.25 -4.57 -2.10
CA HIS A 216 -14.56 -4.88 -1.55
C HIS A 216 -14.61 -6.33 -1.05
N SER A 217 -14.23 -7.28 -1.91
CA SER A 217 -14.28 -8.71 -1.61
C SER A 217 -13.39 -9.04 -0.40
N TRP A 218 -12.19 -8.46 -0.34
CA TRP A 218 -11.30 -8.61 0.82
C TRP A 218 -11.96 -8.10 2.11
N MET A 219 -12.56 -6.90 2.09
CA MET A 219 -13.17 -6.29 3.27
C MET A 219 -14.39 -7.06 3.80
N VAL A 220 -15.10 -7.78 2.94
CA VAL A 220 -16.26 -8.60 3.31
C VAL A 220 -15.93 -10.08 3.57
N PHE A 221 -14.64 -10.42 3.69
CA PHE A 221 -14.14 -11.79 3.88
C PHE A 221 -14.42 -12.77 2.72
N ASP A 222 -14.62 -12.27 1.50
CA ASP A 222 -14.69 -13.10 0.29
C ASP A 222 -13.30 -13.15 -0.38
N HIS A 223 -12.38 -13.89 0.26
CA HIS A 223 -10.97 -13.93 -0.15
C HIS A 223 -10.74 -14.63 -1.49
N ASP A 224 -11.59 -15.60 -1.85
CA ASP A 224 -11.51 -16.25 -3.17
C ASP A 224 -11.79 -15.25 -4.29
N GLN A 225 -12.85 -14.44 -4.16
CA GLN A 225 -13.13 -13.36 -5.11
C GLN A 225 -12.05 -12.27 -5.07
N ALA A 226 -11.56 -11.89 -3.89
CA ALA A 226 -10.47 -10.92 -3.76
C ALA A 226 -9.21 -11.37 -4.52
N TYR A 227 -8.83 -12.65 -4.39
CA TYR A 227 -7.72 -13.24 -5.14
C TYR A 227 -7.96 -13.24 -6.65
N ARG A 228 -9.14 -13.68 -7.11
CA ARG A 228 -9.47 -13.70 -8.54
C ARG A 228 -9.39 -12.32 -9.17
N TYR A 229 -9.98 -11.32 -8.53
CA TYR A 229 -9.94 -9.94 -9.05
C TYR A 229 -8.56 -9.30 -8.94
N SER A 230 -7.84 -9.50 -7.84
CA SER A 230 -6.48 -8.96 -7.71
C SER A 230 -5.49 -9.58 -8.70
N LYS A 231 -5.69 -10.84 -9.12
CA LYS A 231 -4.87 -11.47 -10.17
C LYS A 231 -4.97 -10.75 -11.50
N HIS A 232 -6.13 -10.20 -11.84
CA HIS A 232 -6.30 -9.40 -13.06
C HIS A 232 -5.52 -8.09 -13.03
N LEU A 233 -5.23 -7.54 -11.84
CA LEU A 233 -4.41 -6.33 -11.70
C LEU A 233 -2.98 -6.55 -12.22
N LEU A 234 -2.47 -7.79 -12.13
CA LEU A 234 -1.16 -8.15 -12.66
C LEU A 234 -1.13 -8.35 -14.18
N SER A 235 -2.30 -8.57 -14.80
CA SER A 235 -2.43 -8.81 -16.24
C SER A 235 -2.69 -7.54 -17.05
N THR A 236 -2.98 -6.43 -16.38
CA THR A 236 -3.20 -5.14 -17.05
C THR A 236 -1.86 -4.65 -17.57
N ALA A 237 -1.83 -4.14 -18.81
CA ALA A 237 -0.61 -3.60 -19.41
C ALA A 237 0.00 -2.52 -18.50
N ALA A 238 1.17 -2.80 -17.91
CA ALA A 238 1.84 -1.93 -16.95
C ALA A 238 2.14 -0.52 -17.52
N GLU A 239 2.11 -0.37 -18.84
CA GLU A 239 2.34 0.89 -19.55
C GLU A 239 1.13 1.85 -19.51
N VAL A 240 -0.08 1.34 -19.29
CA VAL A 240 -1.31 2.15 -19.23
C VAL A 240 -1.52 2.76 -17.84
N ILE A 241 -1.14 2.01 -16.80
CA ILE A 241 -1.30 2.40 -15.40
C ILE A 241 -0.05 3.17 -14.95
N LEU A 242 -0.22 4.17 -14.08
CA LEU A 242 0.94 4.84 -13.50
C LEU A 242 1.71 3.85 -12.62
N PRO A 243 3.06 3.89 -12.58
CA PRO A 243 3.83 2.96 -11.77
C PRO A 243 3.41 2.94 -10.29
N ASP A 244 3.08 4.11 -9.75
CA ASP A 244 2.57 4.33 -8.40
C ASP A 244 1.25 3.60 -8.10
N ASP A 245 0.37 3.46 -9.09
CA ASP A 245 -0.90 2.75 -8.97
C ASP A 245 -0.73 1.25 -9.26
N TYR A 246 0.17 0.90 -10.17
CA TYR A 246 0.42 -0.49 -10.54
C TYR A 246 1.06 -1.27 -9.38
N ILE A 247 2.02 -0.65 -8.67
CA ILE A 247 2.61 -1.25 -7.46
C ILE A 247 1.53 -1.54 -6.41
N GLU A 248 0.52 -0.67 -6.25
CA GLU A 248 -0.60 -0.92 -5.35
C GLU A 248 -1.43 -2.15 -5.75
N GLY A 249 -1.59 -2.39 -7.05
CA GLY A 249 -2.23 -3.60 -7.57
C GLY A 249 -1.44 -4.87 -7.22
N ILE A 250 -0.12 -4.84 -7.36
CA ILE A 250 0.77 -5.94 -6.92
C ILE A 250 0.60 -6.18 -5.42
N LEU A 251 0.63 -5.13 -4.61
CA LEU A 251 0.48 -5.21 -3.15
C LEU A 251 -0.89 -5.77 -2.72
N GLU A 252 -1.96 -5.42 -3.44
CA GLU A 252 -3.30 -5.98 -3.20
C GLU A 252 -3.36 -7.47 -3.54
N HIS A 253 -2.67 -7.88 -4.62
CA HIS A 253 -2.58 -9.30 -4.97
C HIS A 253 -1.79 -10.10 -3.93
N ILE A 254 -0.65 -9.60 -3.46
CA ILE A 254 0.13 -10.22 -2.37
C ILE A 254 -0.75 -10.41 -1.13
N THR A 255 -1.52 -9.38 -0.77
CA THR A 255 -2.47 -9.44 0.35
C THR A 255 -3.49 -10.56 0.15
N SER A 256 -4.08 -10.66 -1.05
CA SER A 256 -5.06 -11.70 -1.37
C SER A 256 -4.44 -13.10 -1.37
N CYS A 257 -3.22 -13.27 -1.86
CA CYS A 257 -2.46 -14.53 -1.80
C CYS A 257 -2.25 -14.98 -0.36
N VAL A 258 -1.83 -14.06 0.53
CA VAL A 258 -1.68 -14.38 1.96
C VAL A 258 -3.00 -14.81 2.56
N CYS A 259 -4.10 -14.10 2.32
CA CYS A 259 -5.43 -14.49 2.84
C CYS A 259 -5.92 -15.85 2.32
N MET A 260 -5.49 -16.25 1.11
CA MET A 260 -5.79 -17.58 0.54
C MET A 260 -4.80 -18.67 0.98
N GLY A 261 -3.74 -18.32 1.70
CA GLY A 261 -2.67 -19.25 2.06
C GLY A 261 -1.67 -19.52 0.94
N PHE A 262 -1.75 -18.84 -0.22
CA PHE A 262 -0.83 -18.98 -1.35
C PHE A 262 0.51 -18.28 -1.08
N PHE A 263 1.24 -18.78 -0.09
CA PHE A 263 2.42 -18.12 0.45
C PHE A 263 3.59 -18.01 -0.53
N GLU A 264 3.82 -19.03 -1.37
CA GLU A 264 4.90 -18.98 -2.38
C GLU A 264 4.60 -17.92 -3.46
N GLU A 265 3.35 -17.82 -3.91
CA GLU A 265 2.91 -16.76 -4.84
C GLU A 265 3.05 -15.37 -4.20
N ALA A 266 2.73 -15.23 -2.91
CA ALA A 266 2.93 -13.99 -2.17
C ALA A 266 4.41 -13.59 -2.02
N LEU A 267 5.30 -14.54 -1.72
CA LEU A 267 6.75 -14.29 -1.62
C LEU A 267 7.32 -13.85 -2.97
N ASN A 268 6.95 -14.52 -4.06
CA ASN A 268 7.33 -14.11 -5.41
C ASN A 268 6.79 -12.71 -5.76
N GLY A 269 5.55 -12.39 -5.35
CA GLY A 269 4.99 -11.05 -5.50
C GLY A 269 5.80 -9.98 -4.79
N LEU A 270 6.33 -10.26 -3.58
CA LEU A 270 7.21 -9.32 -2.86
C LEU A 270 8.53 -9.07 -3.60
N GLU A 271 9.11 -10.09 -4.22
CA GLU A 271 10.31 -9.94 -5.04
C GLU A 271 10.02 -9.11 -6.30
N ILE A 272 8.95 -9.42 -7.03
CA ILE A 272 8.49 -8.66 -8.20
C ILE A 272 8.25 -7.20 -7.85
N SER A 273 7.55 -6.93 -6.74
CA SER A 273 7.26 -5.56 -6.30
C SER A 273 8.53 -4.76 -5.97
N SER A 274 9.57 -5.42 -5.45
CA SER A 274 10.84 -4.79 -5.12
C SER A 274 11.64 -4.46 -6.40
N ALA A 275 11.67 -5.38 -7.36
CA ALA A 275 12.26 -5.14 -8.67
C ALA A 275 11.53 -4.03 -9.44
N TYR A 276 10.19 -4.03 -9.39
CA TYR A 276 9.37 -3.00 -10.03
C TYR A 276 9.67 -1.60 -9.47
N MET A 277 9.80 -1.45 -8.15
CA MET A 277 10.20 -0.18 -7.54
C MET A 277 11.56 0.32 -8.04
N GLU A 278 12.54 -0.58 -8.20
CA GLU A 278 13.88 -0.20 -8.65
C GLU A 278 13.89 0.24 -10.12
N ILE A 279 13.16 -0.48 -10.98
CA ILE A 279 13.02 -0.18 -12.41
C ILE A 279 12.37 1.19 -12.59
N HIS A 280 11.27 1.45 -11.89
CA HIS A 280 10.51 2.69 -12.00
C HIS A 280 10.95 3.82 -11.06
N LYS A 281 12.04 3.61 -10.30
CA LYS A 281 12.64 4.61 -9.38
C LYS A 281 11.66 5.16 -8.33
N LEU A 282 10.76 4.30 -7.85
CA LEU A 282 9.77 4.65 -6.83
C LEU A 282 10.39 4.83 -5.44
N ASP A 283 11.60 4.29 -5.25
CA ASP A 283 12.43 4.41 -4.05
C ASP A 283 12.87 5.85 -3.74
N GLN A 284 12.75 6.78 -4.69
CA GLN A 284 12.96 8.21 -4.45
C GLN A 284 11.92 8.82 -3.51
N SER A 285 10.73 8.20 -3.41
CA SER A 285 9.66 8.62 -2.51
C SER A 285 9.79 7.93 -1.16
N PRO A 286 10.01 8.67 -0.06
CA PRO A 286 10.03 8.08 1.29
C PRO A 286 8.73 7.33 1.63
N ALA A 287 7.59 7.76 1.07
CA ALA A 287 6.31 7.12 1.27
C ALA A 287 6.27 5.69 0.69
N PHE A 288 6.82 5.48 -0.53
CA PHE A 288 6.91 4.15 -1.14
C PHE A 288 7.94 3.28 -0.44
N VAL A 289 9.08 3.83 -0.04
CA VAL A 289 10.09 3.10 0.74
C VAL A 289 9.51 2.55 2.03
N VAL A 290 8.81 3.39 2.82
CA VAL A 290 8.17 2.97 4.07
C VAL A 290 7.05 1.96 3.82
N ARG A 291 6.26 2.15 2.76
CA ARG A 291 5.19 1.23 2.39
C ARG A 291 5.74 -0.16 2.02
N MET A 292 6.77 -0.22 1.18
CA MET A 292 7.41 -1.47 0.79
C MET A 292 8.10 -2.16 1.95
N PHE A 293 8.72 -1.40 2.85
CA PHE A 293 9.23 -1.94 4.10
C PHE A 293 8.11 -2.62 4.90
N ALA A 294 6.98 -1.93 5.12
CA ALA A 294 5.87 -2.48 5.88
C ALA A 294 5.31 -3.77 5.28
N TYR A 295 5.08 -3.80 3.96
CA TYR A 295 4.58 -4.99 3.25
C TYR A 295 5.57 -6.16 3.32
N ASN A 296 6.86 -5.91 3.04
CA ASN A 296 7.89 -6.93 3.13
C ASN A 296 7.99 -7.52 4.54
N SER A 297 8.04 -6.66 5.56
CA SER A 297 8.12 -7.11 6.95
C SER A 297 6.88 -7.88 7.37
N VAL A 298 5.68 -7.30 7.21
CA VAL A 298 4.43 -7.92 7.67
C VAL A 298 4.21 -9.27 7.01
N TYR A 299 4.28 -9.35 5.67
CA TYR A 299 3.95 -10.59 4.99
C TYR A 299 5.02 -11.66 5.13
N ARG A 300 6.32 -11.32 5.14
CA ARG A 300 7.37 -12.32 5.42
C ARG A 300 7.29 -12.85 6.86
N LEU A 301 6.92 -12.01 7.83
CA LEU A 301 6.67 -12.45 9.21
C LEU A 301 5.48 -13.43 9.26
N ILE A 302 4.35 -13.08 8.63
CA ILE A 302 3.16 -13.95 8.58
C ILE A 302 3.48 -15.29 7.89
N ILE A 303 4.04 -15.23 6.68
CA ILE A 303 4.30 -16.40 5.83
C ILE A 303 5.25 -17.36 6.53
N TYR A 304 6.42 -16.89 6.99
CA TYR A 304 7.39 -17.80 7.62
C TYR A 304 6.96 -18.29 9.00
N ASN A 305 6.06 -17.58 9.67
CA ASN A 305 5.42 -18.06 10.89
C ASN A 305 4.47 -19.23 10.59
N TYR A 306 3.61 -19.10 9.58
CA TYR A 306 2.70 -20.19 9.18
C TYR A 306 3.43 -21.39 8.56
N MET A 307 4.49 -21.17 7.79
CA MET A 307 5.33 -22.25 7.25
C MET A 307 6.15 -22.98 8.33
N GLY A 308 6.21 -22.46 9.56
CA GLY A 308 7.09 -23.00 10.61
C GLY A 308 8.59 -22.87 10.31
N SER A 309 8.96 -21.99 9.37
CA SER A 309 10.34 -21.79 8.89
C SER A 309 11.17 -20.98 9.88
N ARG A 310 11.51 -21.59 11.02
CA ARG A 310 12.13 -20.90 12.18
C ARG A 310 13.38 -20.07 11.85
N SER A 311 14.28 -20.59 11.01
CA SER A 311 15.50 -19.88 10.61
C SER A 311 15.19 -18.63 9.78
N LYS A 312 14.36 -18.77 8.74
CA LYS A 312 13.92 -17.65 7.90
C LYS A 312 13.16 -16.60 8.72
N LEU A 313 12.27 -17.03 9.61
CA LEU A 313 11.51 -16.14 10.49
C LEU A 313 12.44 -15.32 11.41
N ARG A 314 13.46 -15.95 12.02
CA ARG A 314 14.44 -15.25 12.85
C ARG A 314 15.20 -14.17 12.08
N ASN A 315 15.55 -14.43 10.82
CA ASN A 315 16.23 -13.44 9.98
C ASN A 315 15.32 -12.25 9.66
N VAL A 316 14.05 -12.51 9.33
CA VAL A 316 13.06 -11.46 9.05
C VAL A 316 12.75 -10.62 10.29
N ILE A 317 12.69 -11.22 11.48
CA ILE A 317 12.55 -10.48 12.74
C ILE A 317 13.70 -9.47 12.90
N LYS A 318 14.96 -9.93 12.79
CA LYS A 318 16.14 -9.07 12.92
C LYS A 318 16.15 -7.93 11.90
N GLU A 319 15.85 -8.24 10.62
CA GLU A 319 15.76 -7.26 9.54
C GLU A 319 14.68 -6.21 9.85
N THR A 320 13.51 -6.66 10.31
CA THR A 320 12.37 -5.79 10.62
C THR A 320 12.66 -4.87 11.81
N GLU A 321 13.27 -5.37 12.88
CA GLU A 321 13.65 -4.55 14.03
C GLU A 321 14.67 -3.47 13.67
N SER A 322 15.68 -3.82 12.87
CA SER A 322 16.67 -2.86 12.38
C SER A 322 16.02 -1.76 11.53
N LYS A 323 15.14 -2.14 10.59
CA LYS A 323 14.42 -1.19 9.73
C LYS A 323 13.39 -0.35 10.49
N LEU A 324 12.76 -0.87 11.55
CA LEU A 324 11.88 -0.09 12.44
C LEU A 324 12.63 1.06 13.10
N ILE A 325 13.88 0.85 13.53
CA ILE A 325 14.74 1.91 14.08
C ILE A 325 15.13 2.89 12.98
N HIS A 326 15.58 2.37 11.83
CA HIS A 326 16.03 3.20 10.71
C HIS A 326 14.94 4.14 10.17
N TYR A 327 13.70 3.66 10.06
CA TYR A 327 12.56 4.43 9.55
C TYR A 327 11.68 5.05 10.64
N GLU A 328 12.11 5.09 11.89
CA GLU A 328 11.24 5.50 13.03
C GLU A 328 10.55 6.86 12.81
N LYS A 329 11.28 7.84 12.27
CA LYS A 329 10.75 9.20 12.01
C LYS A 329 9.79 9.29 10.83
N LEU A 330 9.84 8.33 9.91
CA LEU A 330 9.02 8.31 8.69
C LEU A 330 7.77 7.43 8.85
N LEU A 331 7.78 6.50 9.81
CA LEU A 331 6.69 5.59 10.05
C LEU A 331 5.51 6.29 10.73
N SER A 332 4.35 6.27 10.08
CA SER A 332 3.09 6.58 10.74
C SER A 332 2.83 5.64 11.91
N PHE A 333 2.07 6.11 12.90
CA PHE A 333 1.70 5.30 14.07
C PHE A 333 0.98 4.00 13.65
N GLU A 334 0.06 4.09 12.69
CA GLU A 334 -0.76 2.96 12.24
C GLU A 334 0.09 1.84 11.63
N ILE A 335 1.01 2.18 10.72
CA ILE A 335 1.93 1.21 10.11
C ILE A 335 2.78 0.53 11.19
N ARG A 336 3.30 1.31 12.15
CA ARG A 336 4.12 0.78 13.25
C ARG A 336 3.33 -0.24 14.08
N GLN A 337 2.05 0.01 14.39
CA GLN A 337 1.23 -0.94 15.14
C GLN A 337 1.02 -2.26 14.40
N VAL A 338 0.81 -2.23 13.08
CA VAL A 338 0.64 -3.46 12.28
C VAL A 338 1.94 -4.27 12.28
N ILE A 339 3.10 -3.63 12.12
CA ILE A 339 4.39 -4.33 12.16
C ILE A 339 4.64 -4.94 13.54
N LEU A 340 4.40 -4.18 14.61
CA LEU A 340 4.59 -4.66 15.99
C LEU A 340 3.67 -5.84 16.31
N GLY A 341 2.39 -5.79 15.93
CA GLY A 341 1.48 -6.93 16.12
C GLY A 341 1.94 -8.20 15.42
N ASN A 342 2.53 -8.08 14.22
CA ASN A 342 3.09 -9.23 13.50
C ASN A 342 4.43 -9.70 14.08
N LEU A 343 5.29 -8.80 14.56
CA LEU A 343 6.51 -9.17 15.30
C LEU A 343 6.18 -9.93 16.59
N MET A 344 5.16 -9.49 17.33
CA MET A 344 4.68 -10.17 18.53
C MET A 344 4.33 -11.64 18.24
N ASN A 345 3.56 -11.89 17.18
CA ASN A 345 3.21 -13.23 16.74
C ASN A 345 4.44 -14.03 16.23
N ALA A 346 5.34 -13.40 15.51
CA ALA A 346 6.58 -14.04 15.03
C ALA A 346 7.50 -14.48 16.18
N TYR A 347 7.54 -13.70 17.27
CA TYR A 347 8.29 -14.05 18.48
C TYR A 347 7.74 -15.29 19.19
N VAL A 348 6.42 -15.45 19.26
CA VAL A 348 5.77 -16.71 19.66
C VAL A 348 6.21 -17.84 18.74
N GLY A 349 6.20 -17.59 17.42
CA GLY A 349 6.63 -18.54 16.39
C GLY A 349 8.02 -19.13 16.59
N ILE A 350 8.98 -18.33 17.07
CA ILE A 350 10.35 -18.81 17.35
C ILE A 350 10.56 -19.28 18.80
N GLY A 351 9.50 -19.25 19.63
CA GLY A 351 9.51 -19.67 21.03
C GLY A 351 10.05 -18.62 22.03
N ASN A 352 10.08 -17.34 21.66
CA ASN A 352 10.55 -16.26 22.54
C ASN A 352 9.37 -15.45 23.10
N LEU A 353 8.72 -15.99 24.13
CA LEU A 353 7.57 -15.36 24.77
C LEU A 353 7.90 -14.04 25.47
N HIS A 354 9.11 -13.89 26.01
CA HIS A 354 9.52 -12.67 26.69
C HIS A 354 9.45 -11.46 25.74
N LYS A 355 10.01 -11.59 24.52
CA LYS A 355 9.95 -10.54 23.51
C LYS A 355 8.53 -10.28 23.01
N ALA A 356 7.71 -11.32 22.89
CA ALA A 356 6.30 -11.14 22.54
C ALA A 356 5.55 -10.32 23.61
N ASP A 357 5.77 -10.61 24.89
CA ASP A 357 5.17 -9.89 26.02
C ASP A 357 5.67 -8.44 26.13
N GLU A 358 6.96 -8.15 25.85
CA GLU A 358 7.48 -6.78 25.75
C GLU A 358 6.70 -5.96 24.71
N ILE A 359 6.50 -6.52 23.52
CA ILE A 359 5.77 -5.84 22.44
C ILE A 359 4.29 -5.67 22.83
N TRP A 360 3.66 -6.72 23.36
CA TRP A 360 2.28 -6.68 23.83
C TRP A 360 2.07 -5.55 24.84
N ASN A 361 2.93 -5.46 25.87
CA ASN A 361 2.88 -4.39 26.87
C ASN A 361 3.02 -3.00 26.25
N SER A 362 3.92 -2.85 25.28
CA SER A 362 4.15 -1.58 24.59
C SER A 362 2.93 -1.12 23.77
N MET A 363 2.20 -2.06 23.17
CA MET A 363 0.99 -1.78 22.39
C MET A 363 -0.21 -1.54 23.32
N PHE A 364 -0.38 -2.37 24.36
CA PHE A 364 -1.53 -2.30 25.25
C PHE A 364 -1.55 -1.02 26.11
N ASN A 365 -0.39 -0.55 26.56
CA ASN A 365 -0.25 0.66 27.39
C ASN A 365 -0.39 1.97 26.59
N LYS A 366 -0.15 1.95 25.27
CA LYS A 366 -0.41 3.10 24.40
C LYS A 366 -1.91 3.13 24.08
N GLN A 367 -2.63 3.98 24.83
CA GLN A 367 -4.09 4.08 24.93
C GLN A 367 -4.88 3.68 23.66
N ALA A 368 -5.90 2.83 23.87
CA ALA A 368 -6.87 2.27 22.90
C ALA A 368 -7.50 3.25 21.88
N LYS A 369 -7.37 4.57 22.06
CA LYS A 369 -7.96 5.58 21.15
C LYS A 369 -7.23 5.70 19.81
N THR A 370 -5.96 5.31 19.74
CA THR A 370 -5.15 5.45 18.51
C THR A 370 -4.93 4.13 17.76
N ILE A 371 -5.11 2.99 18.42
CA ILE A 371 -4.95 1.67 17.80
C ILE A 371 -6.23 1.26 17.07
N ARG A 372 -6.10 0.71 15.87
CA ARG A 372 -7.23 0.16 15.10
C ARG A 372 -7.94 -0.91 15.94
N ARG A 373 -9.27 -0.86 15.96
CA ARG A 373 -10.10 -1.63 16.91
C ARG A 373 -9.85 -3.13 16.86
N ASP A 374 -9.73 -3.69 15.67
CA ASP A 374 -9.44 -5.12 15.43
C ASP A 374 -8.07 -5.53 15.99
N ILE A 375 -7.02 -4.72 15.79
CA ILE A 375 -5.69 -4.98 16.37
C ILE A 375 -5.75 -4.93 17.89
N TYR A 376 -6.44 -3.92 18.45
CA TYR A 376 -6.56 -3.79 19.90
C TYR A 376 -7.40 -4.91 20.53
N ALA A 377 -8.45 -5.34 19.84
CA ALA A 377 -9.26 -6.51 20.20
C ALA A 377 -8.42 -7.79 20.23
N ASP A 378 -7.54 -7.98 19.25
CA ASP A 378 -6.65 -9.13 19.17
C ASP A 378 -5.65 -9.21 20.33
N LEU A 379 -5.19 -8.06 20.86
CA LEU A 379 -4.30 -8.05 22.04
C LEU A 379 -4.93 -8.73 23.26
N TYR A 380 -6.25 -8.60 23.47
CA TYR A 380 -6.92 -9.28 24.58
C TYR A 380 -6.91 -10.80 24.40
N LEU A 381 -7.24 -11.28 23.20
CA LEU A 381 -7.24 -12.71 22.91
C LEU A 381 -5.82 -13.28 22.99
N PHE A 382 -4.85 -12.62 22.36
CA PHE A 382 -3.44 -12.99 22.41
C PHE A 382 -2.94 -13.18 23.85
N ARG A 383 -3.32 -12.28 24.77
CA ARG A 383 -2.88 -12.33 26.17
C ARG A 383 -3.37 -13.60 26.88
N LEU A 384 -4.55 -14.11 26.56
CA LEU A 384 -5.07 -15.34 27.16
C LEU A 384 -4.20 -16.55 26.77
N PHE A 385 -3.83 -16.65 25.49
CA PHE A 385 -2.97 -17.71 24.98
C PHE A 385 -1.52 -17.59 25.49
N SER A 386 -0.98 -16.38 25.56
CA SER A 386 0.38 -16.20 26.08
C SER A 386 0.49 -16.56 27.56
N LEU A 387 -0.52 -16.24 28.37
CA LEU A 387 -0.59 -16.63 29.78
C LEU A 387 -0.77 -18.14 29.97
N LEU A 388 -1.56 -18.81 29.12
CA LEU A 388 -1.67 -20.26 29.11
C LEU A 388 -0.31 -20.92 28.81
N GLN A 389 0.39 -20.45 27.76
CA GLN A 389 1.70 -21.00 27.41
C GLN A 389 2.76 -20.78 28.49
N ALA A 390 2.74 -19.60 29.13
CA ALA A 390 3.62 -19.29 30.25
C ALA A 390 3.21 -20.01 31.56
N ARG A 391 2.07 -20.73 31.57
CA ARG A 391 1.47 -21.36 32.76
C ARG A 391 1.23 -20.37 33.91
N ASN A 392 0.99 -19.11 33.58
CA ASN A 392 0.77 -18.04 34.54
C ASN A 392 -0.73 -17.86 34.81
N TYR A 393 -1.30 -18.84 35.50
CA TYR A 393 -2.75 -18.93 35.74
C TYR A 393 -3.29 -17.86 36.70
N SER A 394 -2.44 -17.30 37.57
CA SER A 394 -2.85 -16.23 38.49
C SER A 394 -3.26 -14.95 37.75
N LEU A 395 -2.62 -14.66 36.61
CA LEU A 395 -2.96 -13.52 35.77
C LEU A 395 -4.04 -13.84 34.72
N LEU A 396 -4.33 -15.12 34.46
CA LEU A 396 -5.28 -15.53 33.43
C LEU A 396 -6.71 -15.10 33.76
N GLN A 397 -7.15 -15.24 35.02
CA GLN A 397 -8.50 -14.84 35.42
C GLN A 397 -8.72 -13.32 35.33
N PRO A 398 -7.84 -12.45 35.86
CA PRO A 398 -7.92 -11.00 35.63
C PRO A 398 -7.93 -10.62 34.15
N ALA A 399 -7.08 -11.26 33.33
CA ALA A 399 -7.01 -11.00 31.89
C ALA A 399 -8.31 -11.39 31.17
N THR A 400 -8.90 -12.53 31.54
CA THR A 400 -10.19 -13.02 31.02
C THR A 400 -11.31 -12.02 31.31
N LEU A 401 -11.39 -11.52 32.54
CA LEU A 401 -12.38 -10.51 32.91
C LEU A 401 -12.19 -9.20 32.14
N ALA A 402 -10.94 -8.79 31.92
CA ALA A 402 -10.64 -7.60 31.12
C ALA A 402 -11.05 -7.77 29.65
N ALA A 403 -10.74 -8.92 29.05
CA ALA A 403 -11.15 -9.27 27.69
C ALA A 403 -12.67 -9.31 27.56
N SER A 404 -13.37 -9.99 28.48
CA SER A 404 -14.83 -10.07 28.49
C SER A 404 -15.48 -8.69 28.55
N ARG A 405 -15.02 -7.83 29.47
CA ARG A 405 -15.51 -6.43 29.56
C ARG A 405 -15.27 -5.65 28.26
N TYR A 406 -14.11 -5.81 27.62
CA TYR A 406 -13.79 -5.12 26.39
C TYR A 406 -14.74 -5.51 25.25
N TYR A 407 -14.91 -6.82 25.00
CA TYR A 407 -15.76 -7.29 23.90
C TYR A 407 -17.24 -6.94 24.11
N HIS A 408 -17.76 -7.04 25.34
CA HIS A 408 -19.16 -6.71 25.66
C HIS A 408 -19.45 -5.21 25.71
N LYS A 409 -18.43 -4.33 25.68
CA LYS A 409 -18.61 -2.86 25.75
C LYS A 409 -19.36 -2.28 24.55
N PHE A 410 -19.36 -2.96 23.40
CA PHE A 410 -19.90 -2.43 22.16
C PHE A 410 -21.34 -2.87 21.92
N LYS A 411 -22.22 -1.95 21.48
CA LYS A 411 -23.63 -2.26 21.21
C LYS A 411 -23.82 -3.38 20.18
N ASP A 412 -22.98 -3.42 19.15
CA ASP A 412 -23.00 -4.44 18.09
C ASP A 412 -22.00 -5.59 18.36
N ALA A 413 -21.60 -5.80 19.62
CA ALA A 413 -20.57 -6.77 20.01
C ALA A 413 -20.77 -8.19 19.43
N PRO A 414 -21.98 -8.79 19.42
CA PRO A 414 -22.16 -10.14 18.89
C PRO A 414 -21.79 -10.28 17.41
N SER A 415 -21.95 -9.22 16.61
CA SER A 415 -21.56 -9.23 15.20
C SER A 415 -20.10 -8.80 14.99
N LEU A 416 -19.59 -7.91 15.85
CA LEU A 416 -18.22 -7.41 15.75
C LEU A 416 -17.18 -8.45 16.20
N PHE A 417 -17.47 -9.15 17.29
CA PHE A 417 -16.60 -10.12 17.96
C PHE A 417 -17.24 -11.51 18.01
N GLU A 418 -17.87 -11.89 16.90
CA GLU A 418 -18.57 -13.18 16.76
C GLU A 418 -17.66 -14.39 17.02
N PHE A 419 -16.34 -14.20 16.92
CA PHE A 419 -15.33 -15.22 17.13
C PHE A 419 -14.69 -15.13 18.52
N GLU A 420 -14.27 -13.92 18.93
CA GLU A 420 -13.52 -13.73 20.17
C GLU A 420 -14.41 -13.91 21.41
N MET A 421 -15.68 -13.49 21.34
CA MET A 421 -16.60 -13.58 22.48
C MET A 421 -16.87 -15.04 22.91
N PRO A 422 -17.23 -15.98 22.01
CA PRO A 422 -17.37 -17.39 22.38
C PRO A 422 -16.12 -17.96 23.07
N ILE A 423 -14.92 -17.62 22.57
CA ILE A 423 -13.66 -18.09 23.16
C ILE A 423 -13.50 -17.53 24.57
N VAL A 424 -13.65 -16.22 24.76
CA VAL A 424 -13.51 -15.57 26.07
C VAL A 424 -14.55 -16.07 27.07
N ASN A 425 -15.77 -16.36 26.61
CA ASN A 425 -16.82 -16.95 27.44
C ASN A 425 -16.47 -18.35 27.94
N LEU A 426 -15.67 -19.13 27.19
CA LEU A 426 -15.13 -20.39 27.70
C LEU A 426 -14.16 -20.13 28.86
N PHE A 427 -13.27 -19.15 28.74
CA PHE A 427 -12.35 -18.76 29.82
C PHE A 427 -13.06 -18.23 31.07
N THR A 428 -14.25 -17.64 30.94
CA THR A 428 -15.01 -17.14 32.12
C THR A 428 -15.65 -18.25 32.95
N LYS A 429 -15.75 -19.48 32.42
CA LYS A 429 -16.24 -20.62 33.19
C LYS A 429 -15.26 -20.93 34.33
N GLN A 430 -15.73 -21.55 35.41
CA GLN A 430 -14.88 -21.92 36.52
C GLN A 430 -14.01 -23.12 36.12
N ILE A 431 -12.82 -22.83 35.58
CA ILE A 431 -11.88 -23.84 35.10
C ILE A 431 -10.90 -24.19 36.22
N ARG A 432 -10.73 -25.48 36.48
CA ARG A 432 -9.71 -26.04 37.37
C ARG A 432 -8.34 -25.97 36.69
N LEU A 433 -7.73 -24.78 36.65
CA LEU A 433 -6.44 -24.54 36.00
C LEU A 433 -5.27 -25.31 36.66
N ASP A 434 -5.50 -25.90 37.83
CA ASP A 434 -4.61 -26.85 38.51
C ASP A 434 -4.56 -28.22 37.81
N LYS A 435 -5.54 -28.55 36.96
CA LYS A 435 -5.66 -29.85 36.29
C LYS A 435 -5.32 -29.76 34.80
N PRO A 436 -4.32 -30.50 34.31
CA PRO A 436 -4.00 -30.57 32.88
C PRO A 436 -5.20 -30.93 32.00
N GLU A 437 -6.03 -31.86 32.46
CA GLU A 437 -7.20 -32.36 31.71
C GLU A 437 -8.23 -31.24 31.47
N ALA A 438 -8.41 -30.34 32.44
CA ALA A 438 -9.33 -29.21 32.30
C ALA A 438 -8.82 -28.16 31.30
N ILE A 439 -7.50 -28.00 31.18
CA ILE A 439 -6.87 -27.12 30.20
C ILE A 439 -6.97 -27.74 28.80
N GLU A 440 -6.72 -29.05 28.66
CA GLU A 440 -6.90 -29.77 27.39
C GLU A 440 -8.36 -29.73 26.93
N GLU A 441 -9.32 -29.89 27.83
CA GLU A 441 -10.75 -29.77 27.52
C GLU A 441 -11.10 -28.35 27.05
N LEU A 442 -10.61 -27.31 27.75
CA LEU A 442 -10.78 -25.92 27.33
C LEU A 442 -10.22 -25.69 25.92
N LEU A 443 -8.97 -26.09 25.69
CA LEU A 443 -8.29 -25.92 24.42
C LEU A 443 -9.00 -26.66 23.29
N SER A 444 -9.53 -27.85 23.56
CA SER A 444 -10.32 -28.64 22.62
C SER A 444 -11.64 -27.96 22.27
N GLN A 445 -12.36 -27.40 23.26
CA GLN A 445 -13.58 -26.63 23.01
C GLN A 445 -13.29 -25.37 22.18
N ILE A 446 -12.18 -24.67 22.46
CA ILE A 446 -11.76 -23.52 21.65
C ILE A 446 -11.46 -23.98 20.22
N LYS A 447 -10.69 -25.05 20.03
CA LYS A 447 -10.36 -25.59 18.71
C LYS A 447 -11.61 -25.84 17.85
N VAL A 448 -12.63 -26.47 18.43
CA VAL A 448 -13.93 -26.71 17.75
C VAL A 448 -14.59 -25.40 17.33
N LEU A 449 -14.57 -24.36 18.16
CA LEU A 449 -15.10 -23.04 17.78
C LEU A 449 -14.35 -22.45 16.59
N ILE A 450 -13.02 -22.60 16.55
CA ILE A 450 -12.22 -22.08 15.44
C ILE A 450 -12.47 -22.83 14.14
N ASP A 451 -12.53 -24.16 14.20
CA ASP A 451 -12.82 -24.98 13.03
C ASP A 451 -14.23 -24.67 12.48
N GLN A 452 -15.24 -24.56 13.35
CA GLN A 452 -16.60 -24.17 12.95
C GLN A 452 -16.65 -22.78 12.32
N TYR A 453 -15.87 -21.83 12.83
CA TYR A 453 -15.79 -20.49 12.26
C TYR A 453 -15.11 -20.50 10.89
N ASN A 454 -13.97 -21.20 10.75
CA ASN A 454 -13.25 -21.29 9.49
C ASN A 454 -14.08 -21.95 8.39
N VAL A 455 -14.85 -23.00 8.71
CA VAL A 455 -15.76 -23.66 7.75
C VAL A 455 -16.87 -22.72 7.25
N ARG A 456 -17.29 -21.74 8.05
CA ARG A 456 -18.30 -20.75 7.62
C ARG A 456 -17.76 -19.69 6.67
N LEU A 457 -16.43 -19.52 6.60
CA LEU A 457 -15.82 -18.55 5.70
C LEU A 457 -15.78 -19.11 4.28
N LYS A 458 -16.14 -18.29 3.29
CA LYS A 458 -16.13 -18.65 1.86
C LYS A 458 -14.70 -18.64 1.31
N GLY A 459 -13.85 -19.57 1.76
CA GLY A 459 -12.46 -19.73 1.33
C GLY A 459 -12.16 -21.15 0.88
N LYS A 460 -11.17 -21.31 -0.01
CA LYS A 460 -10.75 -22.60 -0.59
C LYS A 460 -9.96 -23.48 0.40
N ALA A 461 -9.69 -22.99 1.61
CA ALA A 461 -8.97 -23.70 2.67
C ALA A 461 -9.60 -23.37 4.03
N THR A 462 -9.45 -24.27 5.01
CA THR A 462 -9.72 -24.05 6.45
C THR A 462 -8.76 -23.03 7.10
N PHE A 463 -8.21 -22.13 6.29
CA PHE A 463 -7.20 -21.14 6.64
C PHE A 463 -7.83 -19.75 6.73
N GLN A 464 -7.48 -19.04 7.80
CA GLN A 464 -7.82 -17.66 8.03
C GLN A 464 -6.61 -16.99 8.71
N GLU A 465 -6.11 -15.91 8.11
CA GLU A 465 -4.85 -15.25 8.47
C GLU A 465 -4.73 -14.86 9.95
N HIS A 466 -5.82 -14.45 10.59
CA HIS A 466 -5.83 -13.95 11.97
C HIS A 466 -6.06 -15.03 13.03
N TYR A 467 -6.77 -16.11 12.70
CA TYR A 467 -7.25 -17.08 13.67
C TYR A 467 -6.63 -18.46 13.52
N THR A 468 -6.16 -18.85 12.34
CA THR A 468 -5.49 -20.16 12.17
C THR A 468 -4.22 -20.26 13.01
N ARG A 469 -3.52 -19.16 13.29
CA ARG A 469 -2.41 -19.14 14.25
C ARG A 469 -2.80 -19.64 15.64
N TYR A 470 -4.04 -19.40 16.08
CA TYR A 470 -4.51 -19.90 17.38
C TYR A 470 -4.78 -21.41 17.33
N LEU A 471 -5.23 -21.97 16.20
CA LEU A 471 -5.30 -23.43 16.03
C LEU A 471 -3.91 -24.08 16.19
N ILE A 472 -2.91 -23.50 15.51
CA ILE A 472 -1.52 -23.96 15.60
C ILE A 472 -1.00 -23.82 17.05
N TRP A 473 -1.34 -22.72 17.72
CA TRP A 473 -0.96 -22.50 19.12
C TRP A 473 -1.62 -23.51 20.07
N ILE A 474 -2.91 -23.81 19.88
CA ILE A 474 -3.63 -24.84 20.65
C ILE A 474 -2.96 -26.19 20.49
N ASP A 475 -2.68 -26.59 19.25
CA ASP A 475 -2.02 -27.87 18.97
C ASP A 475 -0.60 -27.92 19.53
N SER A 476 0.11 -26.79 19.58
CA SER A 476 1.40 -26.65 20.26
C SER A 476 1.28 -26.85 21.78
N LEU A 477 0.24 -26.29 22.40
CA LEU A 477 -0.02 -26.45 23.84
C LEU A 477 -0.43 -27.88 24.21
N ILE A 478 -1.37 -28.48 23.48
CA ILE A 478 -1.86 -29.85 23.72
C ILE A 478 -0.73 -30.87 23.53
N ASN A 479 0.04 -30.75 22.44
CA ASN A 479 1.11 -31.71 22.14
C ASN A 479 2.44 -31.38 22.83
N ASN A 480 2.49 -30.33 23.66
CA ASN A 480 3.71 -29.80 24.28
C ASN A 480 4.90 -29.69 23.29
N SER A 481 4.61 -29.25 22.07
CA SER A 481 5.56 -29.21 20.95
C SER A 481 5.86 -27.76 20.55
N PRO A 482 7.06 -27.42 20.07
CA PRO A 482 7.37 -26.06 19.64
C PRO A 482 6.41 -25.56 18.54
N TYR A 483 5.94 -24.31 18.66
CA TYR A 483 4.97 -23.71 17.73
C TYR A 483 5.40 -23.88 16.26
N ASN A 484 6.67 -23.61 15.94
CA ASN A 484 7.18 -23.73 14.58
C ASN A 484 7.09 -25.15 13.99
N GLU A 485 7.20 -26.19 14.82
CA GLU A 485 7.11 -27.58 14.36
C GLU A 485 5.65 -27.94 14.05
N VAL A 486 4.73 -27.50 14.89
CA VAL A 486 3.29 -27.66 14.67
C VAL A 486 2.84 -26.86 13.45
N ALA A 487 3.32 -25.63 13.29
CA ALA A 487 3.04 -24.80 12.11
C ALA A 487 3.54 -25.48 10.81
N ALA A 488 4.74 -26.04 10.82
CA ALA A 488 5.28 -26.75 9.67
C ALA A 488 4.47 -28.01 9.31
N LYS A 489 3.97 -28.74 10.32
CA LYS A 489 3.07 -29.89 10.10
C LYS A 489 1.73 -29.44 9.51
N TRP A 490 1.12 -28.41 10.11
CA TRP A 490 -0.13 -27.82 9.63
C TRP A 490 -0.02 -27.31 8.19
N TYR A 491 1.09 -26.64 7.85
CA TYR A 491 1.33 -26.12 6.52
C TYR A 491 1.43 -27.24 5.47
N LYS A 492 2.19 -28.30 5.78
CA LYS A 492 2.30 -29.48 4.91
C LYS A 492 0.97 -30.19 4.69
N SER A 493 0.11 -30.27 5.71
CA SER A 493 -1.21 -30.91 5.59
C SER A 493 -2.26 -30.06 4.90
N SER A 494 -2.10 -28.74 4.91
CA SER A 494 -3.08 -27.79 4.32
C SER A 494 -2.76 -27.41 2.87
N MET A 495 -1.57 -27.78 2.38
CA MET A 495 -1.06 -27.54 1.02
C MET A 495 -1.23 -28.76 0.08
N VAL A 496 -1.82 -29.85 0.58
CA VAL A 496 -2.26 -31.04 -0.19
C VAL A 496 -3.78 -30.95 -0.32
#